data_AF-A0A7S0VJL7-F1
#
_entry.id   AF-A0A7S0VJL7-F1
#
_cell.length_a   1.000
_cell.length_b   1.000
_cell.length_c   1.000
_cell.angle_alpha   90.00
_cell.angle_beta   90.00
_cell.angle_gamma   90.00
#
_symmetry.space_group_name_H-M   'P 1'
#
loop_
_entity.id
_entity.type
_entity.pdbx_description
1 polymer ?
#
loop_
_entity_poly.entity_id
_entity_poly.type
_entity_poly.pdbx_seq_one_letter_code
_entity_poly.pdbx_strand_id
1 'polypeptide(L)'
;GKIGTEQRNKGWVLKCFGEEGLRDIEDSVVSCAGVTMGGWSAALAYVSLMVDTILSKSTCIDQGVHNYLIYSGGLARAIFPATLVVVPLEQGVVAQVQSMPPLSVWRNKVGELVSSRGEPFAIVHQYDRSRHRYQPQALEQNQLFRPGLLYHRDGGAGSRGV
;
A
#
# COMPACT_ATOMS: atom_id res chain seq x y z
N GLY A 1 -10.57 8.85 1.41
CA GLY A 1 -12.03 8.84 1.65
C GLY A 1 -12.39 7.70 2.58
N LYS A 2 -13.56 7.75 3.23
CA LYS A 2 -14.08 6.63 4.03
C LYS A 2 -14.66 5.54 3.15
N ILE A 3 -14.60 4.29 3.59
CA ILE A 3 -15.08 3.11 2.86
C ILE A 3 -16.58 3.26 2.51
N GLY A 4 -17.41 3.62 3.48
CA GLY A 4 -18.87 3.74 3.28
C GLY A 4 -19.30 4.87 2.34
N THR A 5 -18.43 5.84 2.11
CA THR A 5 -18.72 7.00 1.22
C THR A 5 -18.11 6.87 -0.17
N GLU A 6 -17.09 6.03 -0.34
CA GLU A 6 -16.44 5.82 -1.63
C GLU A 6 -17.14 4.67 -2.35
N GLN A 7 -17.86 4.99 -3.43
CA GLN A 7 -18.80 4.08 -4.10
C GLN A 7 -18.19 2.73 -4.47
N ARG A 8 -16.92 2.73 -4.91
CA ARG A 8 -16.27 1.52 -5.38
C ARG A 8 -15.89 0.59 -4.23
N ASN A 9 -15.22 1.11 -3.20
CA ASN A 9 -14.82 0.37 -2.01
C ASN A 9 -16.05 -0.11 -1.22
N LYS A 10 -17.08 0.74 -1.06
CA LYS A 10 -18.37 0.32 -0.50
C LYS A 10 -18.92 -0.89 -1.25
N GLY A 11 -19.01 -0.80 -2.58
CA GLY A 11 -19.55 -1.87 -3.42
C GLY A 11 -18.75 -3.18 -3.30
N TRP A 12 -17.43 -3.11 -3.21
CA TRP A 12 -16.57 -4.28 -3.04
C TRP A 12 -16.75 -4.98 -1.71
N VAL A 13 -16.91 -4.23 -0.61
CA VAL A 13 -17.17 -4.79 0.72
C VAL A 13 -18.56 -5.41 0.76
N LEU A 14 -19.60 -4.70 0.30
CA LEU A 14 -20.96 -5.21 0.22
C LEU A 14 -21.05 -6.53 -0.56
N LYS A 15 -20.40 -6.59 -1.71
CA LYS A 15 -20.42 -7.77 -2.59
C LYS A 15 -19.78 -9.02 -1.94
N CYS A 16 -18.88 -8.83 -0.99
CA CYS A 16 -18.12 -9.91 -0.35
C CYS A 16 -18.67 -10.31 1.05
N PHE A 17 -19.02 -9.30 1.85
CA PHE A 17 -19.38 -9.46 3.27
C PHE A 17 -20.80 -8.99 3.60
N GLY A 18 -21.55 -8.50 2.62
CA GLY A 18 -22.91 -8.01 2.80
C GLY A 18 -22.99 -6.71 3.61
N GLU A 19 -24.21 -6.33 3.95
CA GLU A 19 -24.49 -5.12 4.72
C GLU A 19 -23.88 -5.16 6.12
N GLU A 20 -23.82 -6.33 6.75
CA GLU A 20 -23.20 -6.49 8.07
C GLU A 20 -21.71 -6.20 8.03
N GLY A 21 -20.98 -6.83 7.12
CA GLY A 21 -19.55 -6.56 7.00
C GLY A 21 -19.22 -5.15 6.53
N LEU A 22 -20.13 -4.48 5.81
CA LEU A 22 -19.97 -3.05 5.53
C LEU A 22 -20.12 -2.22 6.81
N ARG A 23 -21.17 -2.44 7.61
CA ARG A 23 -21.40 -1.70 8.86
C ARG A 23 -20.21 -1.78 9.82
N ASP A 24 -19.52 -2.92 9.85
CA ASP A 24 -18.34 -3.10 10.70
C ASP A 24 -17.20 -2.13 10.37
N ILE A 25 -17.09 -1.67 9.12
CA ILE A 25 -15.90 -0.96 8.63
C ILE A 25 -16.19 0.35 7.88
N GLU A 26 -17.46 0.72 7.70
CA GLU A 26 -17.85 1.81 6.78
C GLU A 26 -17.25 3.18 7.15
N ASP A 27 -17.00 3.41 8.43
CA ASP A 27 -16.38 4.65 8.92
C ASP A 27 -14.85 4.70 8.79
N SER A 28 -14.22 3.58 8.42
CA SER A 28 -12.77 3.49 8.28
C SER A 28 -12.29 4.11 6.97
N VAL A 29 -11.06 4.61 6.98
CA VAL A 29 -10.40 5.15 5.78
C VAL A 29 -10.09 4.01 4.82
N VAL A 30 -10.22 4.23 3.53
CA VAL A 30 -9.77 3.24 2.53
C VAL A 30 -8.26 3.03 2.65
N SER A 31 -7.86 1.77 2.85
CA SER A 31 -6.47 1.29 2.72
C SER A 31 -6.31 0.54 1.41
N CYS A 32 -5.20 0.72 0.69
CA CYS A 32 -5.00 0.06 -0.60
C CYS A 32 -4.31 -1.29 -0.48
N ALA A 33 -4.88 -2.32 -1.11
CA ALA A 33 -4.32 -3.67 -1.12
C ALA A 33 -3.00 -3.79 -1.92
N GLY A 34 -2.74 -2.84 -2.83
CA GLY A 34 -1.56 -2.83 -3.71
C GLY A 34 -0.24 -2.50 -3.00
N VAL A 35 -0.29 -2.07 -1.74
CA VAL A 35 0.89 -1.77 -0.93
C VAL A 35 0.68 -2.37 0.46
N THR A 36 1.46 -3.38 0.80
CA THR A 36 1.49 -3.98 2.14
C THR A 36 2.92 -4.42 2.42
N MET A 37 3.37 -4.23 3.64
CA MET A 37 4.71 -4.63 4.08
C MET A 37 4.66 -5.22 5.48
N GLY A 38 5.52 -6.19 5.75
CA GLY A 38 5.59 -6.85 7.04
C GLY A 38 6.68 -7.91 7.05
N GLY A 39 6.98 -8.42 8.24
CA GLY A 39 7.85 -9.60 8.39
C GLY A 39 7.23 -10.83 7.73
N TRP A 40 8.08 -11.79 7.37
CA TRP A 40 7.70 -12.99 6.60
C TRP A 40 6.42 -13.66 7.11
N SER A 41 6.36 -14.00 8.41
CA SER A 41 5.22 -14.72 8.99
C SER A 41 3.92 -13.93 8.92
N ALA A 42 3.97 -12.61 9.20
CA ALA A 42 2.79 -11.75 9.15
C ALA A 42 2.32 -11.53 7.70
N ALA A 43 3.25 -11.38 6.76
CA ALA A 43 2.95 -11.25 5.34
C ALA A 43 2.33 -12.54 4.79
N LEU A 44 2.85 -13.71 5.17
CA LEU A 44 2.30 -15.00 4.77
C LEU A 44 0.88 -15.19 5.32
N ALA A 45 0.65 -14.89 6.61
CA ALA A 45 -0.67 -14.96 7.21
C ALA A 45 -1.68 -14.02 6.51
N TYR A 46 -1.27 -12.79 6.17
CA TYR A 46 -2.08 -11.86 5.38
C TYR A 46 -2.47 -12.45 4.02
N VAL A 47 -1.49 -12.98 3.26
CA VAL A 47 -1.74 -13.59 1.95
C VAL A 47 -2.65 -14.81 2.06
N SER A 48 -2.45 -15.68 3.05
CA SER A 48 -3.31 -16.84 3.29
C SER A 48 -4.76 -16.42 3.54
N LEU A 49 -5.00 -15.46 4.45
CA LEU A 49 -6.36 -14.96 4.72
C LEU A 49 -7.03 -14.34 3.48
N MET A 50 -6.26 -13.58 2.69
CA MET A 50 -6.76 -12.98 1.45
C MET A 50 -7.18 -14.07 0.46
N VAL A 51 -6.30 -15.05 0.22
CA VAL A 51 -6.55 -16.16 -0.71
C VAL A 51 -7.74 -16.99 -0.25
N ASP A 52 -7.77 -17.41 1.01
CA ASP A 52 -8.87 -18.23 1.54
C ASP A 52 -10.22 -17.51 1.41
N THR A 53 -10.26 -16.20 1.70
CA THR A 53 -11.48 -15.41 1.57
C THR A 53 -11.94 -15.31 0.12
N ILE A 54 -11.03 -14.97 -0.81
CA ILE A 54 -11.35 -14.82 -2.24
C ILE A 54 -11.79 -16.16 -2.85
N LEU A 55 -11.11 -17.26 -2.50
CA LEU A 55 -11.45 -18.59 -3.01
C LEU A 55 -12.78 -19.10 -2.43
N SER A 56 -13.12 -18.74 -1.20
CA SER A 56 -14.41 -19.12 -0.59
C SER A 56 -15.61 -18.43 -1.24
N LYS A 57 -15.40 -17.26 -1.86
CA LYS A 57 -16.45 -16.39 -2.40
C LYS A 57 -15.95 -15.67 -3.65
N SER A 58 -16.29 -16.20 -4.83
CA SER A 58 -15.89 -15.64 -6.14
C SER A 58 -16.37 -14.20 -6.39
N THR A 59 -17.31 -13.70 -5.59
CA THR A 59 -17.80 -12.33 -5.65
C THR A 59 -16.83 -11.32 -5.03
N CYS A 60 -15.94 -11.78 -4.16
CA CYS A 60 -14.94 -10.99 -3.46
C CYS A 60 -13.83 -10.54 -4.40
N ILE A 61 -13.32 -9.34 -4.14
CA ILE A 61 -12.09 -8.86 -4.76
C ILE A 61 -11.11 -8.44 -3.68
N ASP A 62 -9.82 -8.48 -4.02
CA ASP A 62 -8.69 -8.17 -3.13
C ASP A 62 -8.89 -6.88 -2.32
N GLN A 63 -9.28 -5.79 -2.97
CA GLN A 63 -9.38 -4.48 -2.33
C GLN A 63 -10.52 -4.40 -1.30
N GLY A 64 -11.60 -5.16 -1.49
CA GLY A 64 -12.68 -5.28 -0.50
C GLY A 64 -12.29 -6.16 0.67
N VAL A 65 -11.67 -7.32 0.39
CA VAL A 65 -11.18 -8.26 1.41
C VAL A 65 -10.11 -7.60 2.28
N HIS A 66 -9.15 -6.91 1.68
CA HIS A 66 -8.09 -6.19 2.39
C HIS A 66 -8.63 -5.21 3.43
N ASN A 67 -9.56 -4.32 3.01
CA ASN A 67 -10.17 -3.36 3.92
C ASN A 67 -10.91 -4.05 5.07
N TYR A 68 -11.70 -5.09 4.76
CA TYR A 68 -12.42 -5.83 5.79
C TYR A 68 -11.48 -6.53 6.77
N LEU A 69 -10.44 -7.22 6.30
CA LEU A 69 -9.49 -7.92 7.18
C LEU A 69 -8.74 -6.98 8.12
N ILE A 70 -8.38 -5.77 7.67
CA ILE A 70 -7.75 -4.74 8.50
C ILE A 70 -8.71 -4.26 9.58
N TYR A 71 -9.91 -3.81 9.18
CA TYR A 71 -10.79 -3.06 10.08
C TYR A 71 -11.73 -3.92 10.92
N SER A 72 -12.05 -5.14 10.50
CA SER A 72 -12.77 -6.13 11.34
C SER A 72 -11.91 -6.72 12.47
N GLY A 73 -10.61 -6.41 12.50
CA GLY A 73 -9.65 -7.02 13.42
C GLY A 73 -9.26 -8.47 13.06
N GLY A 74 -9.76 -9.02 11.94
CA GLY A 74 -9.40 -10.35 11.46
C GLY A 74 -7.88 -10.53 11.27
N LEU A 75 -7.25 -9.57 10.58
CA LEU A 75 -5.81 -9.62 10.34
C LEU A 75 -5.00 -9.44 11.63
N ALA A 76 -5.37 -8.48 12.47
CA ALA A 76 -4.66 -8.20 13.73
C ALA A 76 -4.61 -9.45 14.64
N ARG A 77 -5.70 -10.22 14.69
CA ARG A 77 -5.74 -11.49 15.43
C ARG A 77 -4.82 -12.56 14.81
N ALA A 78 -4.80 -12.66 13.48
CA ALA A 78 -4.04 -13.70 12.79
C ALA A 78 -2.52 -13.47 12.82
N ILE A 79 -2.06 -12.21 12.93
CA ILE A 79 -0.64 -11.88 12.92
C ILE A 79 -0.01 -11.75 14.31
N PHE A 80 -0.80 -11.88 15.39
CA PHE A 80 -0.28 -11.77 16.76
C PHE A 80 0.90 -12.73 16.99
N PRO A 81 2.02 -12.29 17.60
CA PRO A 81 2.22 -11.04 18.34
C PRO A 81 2.67 -9.82 17.50
N ALA A 82 2.70 -9.91 16.17
CA ALA A 82 3.02 -8.76 15.33
C ALA A 82 1.95 -7.67 15.43
N THR A 83 2.35 -6.42 15.18
CA THR A 83 1.46 -5.25 15.22
C THR A 83 1.03 -4.86 13.80
N LEU A 84 -0.28 -4.69 13.61
CA LEU A 84 -0.83 -4.10 12.39
C LEU A 84 -0.79 -2.57 12.49
N VAL A 85 -0.18 -1.91 11.51
CA VAL A 85 -0.13 -0.45 11.41
C VAL A 85 -0.66 -0.03 10.04
N VAL A 86 -1.67 0.85 10.02
CA VAL A 86 -2.14 1.51 8.80
C VAL A 86 -1.47 2.87 8.71
N VAL A 87 -0.66 3.07 7.67
CA VAL A 87 0.09 4.32 7.47
C VAL A 87 -0.64 5.20 6.45
N PRO A 88 -0.95 6.47 6.77
CA PRO A 88 -1.53 7.39 5.80
C PRO A 88 -0.63 7.61 4.57
N LEU A 89 -1.25 7.71 3.39
CA LEU A 89 -0.54 7.84 2.10
C LEU A 89 0.45 9.02 2.04
N GLU A 90 0.15 10.11 2.73
CA GLU A 90 0.97 11.33 2.73
C GLU A 90 2.16 11.28 3.70
N GLN A 91 2.25 10.22 4.50
CA GLN A 91 3.22 10.10 5.60
C GLN A 91 4.09 8.85 5.48
N GLY A 92 3.73 7.89 4.63
CA GLY A 92 4.50 6.67 4.43
C GLY A 92 5.70 6.83 3.50
N VAL A 93 6.45 5.74 3.35
CA VAL A 93 7.56 5.63 2.38
C VAL A 93 7.07 5.29 0.96
N VAL A 94 5.78 4.98 0.81
CA VAL A 94 5.15 4.62 -0.46
C VAL A 94 4.08 5.64 -0.83
N ALA A 95 4.18 6.25 -2.00
CA ALA A 95 3.14 7.10 -2.57
C ALA A 95 2.11 6.25 -3.33
N GLN A 96 0.82 6.52 -3.17
CA GLN A 96 -0.23 5.95 -4.03
C GLN A 96 -0.85 7.05 -4.90
N VAL A 97 -0.33 7.17 -6.11
CA VAL A 97 -0.61 8.31 -7.00
C VAL A 97 -2.08 8.41 -7.42
N GLN A 98 -2.79 7.29 -7.58
CA GLN A 98 -4.18 7.30 -8.03
C GLN A 98 -5.14 7.97 -7.02
N SER A 99 -4.80 7.96 -5.74
CA SER A 99 -5.66 8.44 -4.65
C SER A 99 -5.16 9.72 -4.02
N MET A 100 -4.03 10.25 -4.48
CA MET A 100 -3.45 11.50 -4.01
C MET A 100 -3.97 12.71 -4.81
N PRO A 101 -3.91 13.92 -4.22
CA PRO A 101 -4.08 15.17 -4.98
C PRO A 101 -3.10 15.27 -6.16
N PRO A 102 -3.30 16.22 -7.11
CA PRO A 102 -2.43 16.36 -8.27
C PRO A 102 -0.94 16.36 -7.93
N LEU A 103 -0.17 15.55 -8.66
CA LEU A 103 1.27 15.33 -8.39
C LEU A 103 2.10 16.61 -8.40
N SER A 104 1.66 17.65 -9.11
CA SER A 104 2.33 18.96 -9.15
C SER A 104 2.48 19.60 -7.77
N VAL A 105 1.61 19.26 -6.82
CA VAL A 105 1.66 19.78 -5.43
C VAL A 105 2.74 19.06 -4.59
N TRP A 106 3.14 17.87 -5.01
CA TRP A 106 3.98 16.96 -4.22
C TRP A 106 5.37 16.78 -4.83
N ARG A 107 5.85 17.73 -5.66
CA ARG A 107 7.19 17.64 -6.27
C ARG A 107 8.17 18.64 -5.66
N ASN A 108 9.39 18.19 -5.42
CA ASN A 108 10.48 19.10 -5.08
C ASN A 108 11.12 19.71 -6.35
N LYS A 109 12.13 20.56 -6.17
CA LYS A 109 12.82 21.28 -7.26
C LYS A 109 13.55 20.37 -8.25
N VAL A 110 13.87 19.13 -7.87
CA VAL A 110 14.54 18.14 -8.73
C VAL A 110 13.54 17.16 -9.36
N GLY A 111 12.24 17.33 -9.11
CA GLY A 111 11.17 16.57 -9.73
C GLY A 111 10.76 15.30 -8.99
N GLU A 112 11.33 14.99 -7.83
CA GLU A 112 10.96 13.85 -7.00
C GLU A 112 9.60 14.07 -6.34
N LEU A 113 8.81 13.00 -6.19
CA LEU A 113 7.60 13.05 -5.36
C LEU A 113 8.00 13.02 -3.88
N VAL A 114 7.53 14.00 -3.12
CA VAL A 114 7.80 14.17 -1.69
C VAL A 114 6.53 14.02 -0.87
N SER A 115 6.69 13.50 0.34
CA SER A 115 5.64 13.37 1.35
C SER A 115 5.27 14.73 1.96
N SER A 116 4.27 14.72 2.86
CA SER A 116 3.89 15.91 3.64
C SER A 116 5.02 16.44 4.54
N ARG A 117 6.07 15.64 4.76
CA ARG A 117 7.28 16.01 5.50
C ARG A 117 8.38 16.59 4.61
N GLY A 118 8.16 16.68 3.30
CA GLY A 118 9.16 17.13 2.33
C GLY A 118 10.22 16.07 1.99
N GLU A 119 10.08 14.85 2.51
CA GLU A 119 10.97 13.73 2.23
C GLU A 119 10.54 12.98 0.96
N PRO A 120 11.46 12.61 0.05
CA PRO A 120 11.13 11.81 -1.12
C PRO A 120 10.50 10.45 -0.75
N PHE A 121 9.45 10.05 -1.46
CA PHE A 121 8.93 8.70 -1.35
C PHE A 121 9.93 7.69 -1.91
N ALA A 122 10.12 6.57 -1.21
CA ALA A 122 11.00 5.48 -1.65
C ALA A 122 10.37 4.65 -2.78
N ILE A 123 9.03 4.53 -2.80
CA ILE A 123 8.29 3.78 -3.80
C ILE A 123 7.11 4.63 -4.28
N VAL A 124 6.88 4.64 -5.60
CA VAL A 124 5.73 5.31 -6.21
C VAL A 124 4.82 4.27 -6.85
N HIS A 125 3.71 3.96 -6.19
CA HIS A 125 2.71 3.01 -6.66
C HIS A 125 1.71 3.71 -7.59
N GLN A 126 1.36 3.05 -8.71
CA GLN A 126 0.42 3.53 -9.73
C GLN A 126 0.82 4.88 -10.37
N TYR A 127 2.12 5.07 -10.65
CA TYR A 127 2.65 6.32 -11.23
C TYR A 127 1.93 6.76 -12.52
N ASP A 128 1.55 5.80 -13.36
CA ASP A 128 0.83 6.00 -14.62
C ASP A 128 -0.61 6.53 -14.45
N ARG A 129 -1.16 6.52 -13.23
CA ARG A 129 -2.57 6.85 -12.96
C ARG A 129 -2.83 8.31 -12.64
N SER A 130 -1.81 9.16 -12.47
CA SER A 130 -2.01 10.61 -12.47
C SER A 130 -2.28 11.10 -13.88
N ARG A 131 -3.54 11.24 -14.28
CA ARG A 131 -3.92 11.80 -15.59
C ARG A 131 -3.76 13.32 -15.69
N HIS A 132 -2.61 13.86 -15.27
CA HIS A 132 -2.07 15.06 -15.91
C HIS A 132 -1.16 14.59 -17.06
N ARG A 133 -1.76 14.56 -18.26
CA ARG A 133 -1.14 14.71 -19.57
C ARG A 133 0.39 14.59 -19.59
N TYR A 134 0.90 13.38 -19.83
CA TYR A 134 2.24 13.21 -20.39
C TYR A 134 2.25 13.95 -21.75
N GLN A 135 2.79 15.16 -21.79
CA GLN A 135 3.26 15.77 -23.05
C GLN A 135 4.70 15.30 -23.23
N PRO A 136 5.04 14.58 -24.31
CA PRO A 136 6.34 13.92 -24.49
C PRO A 136 7.42 14.91 -24.92
N GLN A 137 7.62 15.99 -24.17
CA GLN A 137 8.71 16.94 -24.37
C GLN A 137 9.25 17.41 -23.02
N ALA A 138 9.90 16.50 -22.30
CA ALA A 138 11.09 16.76 -21.49
C ALA A 138 11.31 15.59 -20.54
N LEU A 139 12.57 15.17 -20.46
CA LEU A 139 13.17 14.25 -19.48
C LEU A 139 13.13 12.77 -19.87
N GLU A 140 14.28 12.35 -20.38
CA GLU A 140 14.75 10.99 -20.54
C GLU A 140 14.32 10.09 -19.37
N GLN A 141 13.60 9.01 -19.69
CA GLN A 141 13.11 8.00 -18.75
C GLN A 141 14.23 7.12 -18.13
N ASN A 142 15.50 7.56 -18.13
CA ASN A 142 16.64 6.69 -17.78
C ASN A 142 17.53 7.17 -16.62
N GLN A 143 17.13 8.17 -15.82
CA GLN A 143 17.99 8.64 -14.71
C GLN A 143 17.39 8.56 -13.30
N LEU A 144 16.18 8.00 -13.11
CA LEU A 144 15.51 7.99 -11.79
C LEU A 144 15.73 6.73 -10.93
N PHE A 145 16.46 5.73 -11.43
CA PHE A 145 16.99 4.68 -10.56
C PHE A 145 18.40 5.06 -10.12
N ARG A 146 18.52 5.64 -8.93
CA ARG A 146 19.75 5.47 -8.14
C ARG A 146 19.63 4.12 -7.44
N PRO A 147 20.34 3.06 -7.87
CA PRO A 147 20.40 1.82 -7.12
C PRO A 147 21.19 2.10 -5.83
N GLY A 148 20.46 2.46 -4.78
CA GLY A 148 21.00 2.81 -3.48
C GLY A 148 20.11 2.30 -2.35
N LEU A 149 19.51 1.12 -2.51
CA LEU A 149 18.99 0.33 -1.41
C LEU A 149 19.75 -1.00 -1.39
N LEU A 150 20.98 -0.97 -0.88
CA LEU A 150 21.74 -2.18 -0.55
C LEU A 150 21.62 -2.43 0.96
N TYR A 151 21.19 -3.65 1.27
CA TYR A 151 20.95 -4.21 2.59
C TYR A 151 22.16 -4.10 3.53
N HIS A 152 21.85 -3.97 4.83
CA HIS A 152 22.75 -4.24 5.95
C HIS A 152 23.23 -5.71 5.89
N ARG A 153 24.53 -5.96 5.95
CA ARG A 153 25.08 -7.30 6.23
C ARG A 153 25.81 -7.19 7.57
N ASP A 154 25.27 -7.89 8.57
CA ASP A 154 25.90 -7.97 9.89
C ASP A 154 27.32 -8.51 9.79
N GLY A 155 28.17 -7.97 10.67
CA GLY A 155 29.56 -8.37 10.82
C GLY A 155 29.69 -9.84 11.21
N GLY A 156 30.63 -10.52 10.56
CA GLY A 156 31.12 -11.84 10.94
C GLY A 156 32.62 -11.91 10.63
N ALA A 157 33.43 -11.94 11.69
CA ALA A 157 34.87 -12.13 11.63
C ALA A 157 35.22 -13.47 10.95
N GLY A 158 36.28 -13.46 10.16
CA GLY A 158 36.81 -14.66 9.51
C GLY A 158 38.16 -14.40 8.84
N SER A 159 39.22 -14.49 9.65
CA SER A 159 40.63 -14.52 9.24
C SER A 159 41.00 -15.74 8.37
N ARG A 160 42.16 -15.62 7.68
CA ARG A 160 43.01 -16.59 6.93
C ARG A 160 42.92 -16.37 5.41
N GLY A 161 43.99 -16.18 4.66
CA GLY A 161 45.42 -16.33 4.93
C GLY A 161 46.10 -16.79 3.62
N VAL A 162 47.29 -16.22 3.38
CA VAL A 162 48.26 -16.43 2.27
C VAL A 162 47.89 -15.85 0.92
#